data_AF-A0A8K0PBN0-F1
#
_entry.id   AF-A0A8K0PBN0-F1
#
_cell.length_a   1.000
_cell.length_b   1.000
_cell.length_c   1.000
_cell.angle_alpha   90.00
_cell.angle_beta   90.00
_cell.angle_gamma   90.00
#
_symmetry.space_group_name_H-M   'P 1'
#
loop_
_entity.id
_entity.type
_entity.pdbx_description
1 polymer ?
#
loop_
_entity_poly.entity_id
_entity_poly.type
_entity_poly.pdbx_seq_one_letter_code
_entity_poly.pdbx_strand_id
1 'polypeptide(L)'
;MDIVQSSTSNAGPVDGELKLEPSSPTERFPFSRCSSTGSIHTLSSSAHNTGVTFDINYCLSVFKDDEDSDGKGSPRSYKERRREAHTQAEQKRRDAIKKGYDSLQDLVPTCQQPDSSGYKLSKATVLQKSIDYIQYLLQKKKKEEEERNALRKDVIALRIMQANYEQIVKAHQNQPGQADMCISDEAKSQVVCNIMHKKNKIDCKAVLEDMSVYFPKPLELPVFQF
;
A
#
# COMPACT_ATOMS: atom_id res chain seq x y z
N MET A 1 23.63 33.25 56.47
CA MET A 1 22.24 33.16 56.97
C MET A 1 21.66 31.89 56.37
N ASP A 2 21.66 30.89 57.22
CA ASP A 2 21.26 29.50 57.00
C ASP A 2 19.73 29.33 56.88
N ILE A 3 19.35 28.05 56.69
CA ILE A 3 18.08 27.39 57.07
C ILE A 3 16.96 27.45 56.02
N VAL A 4 16.26 26.36 55.62
CA VAL A 4 16.29 24.92 55.95
C VAL A 4 15.52 24.13 54.87
N GLN A 5 15.88 22.85 54.79
CA GLN A 5 15.24 21.70 54.11
C GLN A 5 13.72 21.60 54.27
N SER A 6 13.05 20.86 53.37
CA SER A 6 12.03 19.86 53.78
C SER A 6 11.74 18.87 52.66
N SER A 7 12.30 17.67 52.83
CA SER A 7 11.86 16.42 52.23
C SER A 7 10.76 15.82 53.12
N THR A 8 9.67 15.31 52.56
CA THR A 8 8.84 14.31 53.24
C THR A 8 8.32 13.25 52.27
N SER A 9 8.75 12.03 52.55
CA SER A 9 8.19 10.74 52.16
C SER A 9 6.83 10.49 52.81
N ASN A 10 5.95 9.71 52.15
CA ASN A 10 5.68 8.30 52.48
C ASN A 10 4.22 7.84 52.23
N ALA A 11 4.10 6.61 51.72
CA ALA A 11 3.09 5.56 51.92
C ALA A 11 1.56 5.80 51.69
N GLY A 12 0.95 4.86 50.95
CA GLY A 12 -0.50 4.55 50.93
C GLY A 12 -0.98 3.85 52.21
N PRO A 13 -2.04 2.99 52.24
CA PRO A 13 -2.81 2.32 51.15
C PRO A 13 -4.36 2.38 51.34
N VAL A 14 -5.16 1.80 50.41
CA VAL A 14 -6.11 0.67 50.63
C VAL A 14 -7.05 0.43 49.41
N ASP A 15 -6.97 -0.80 48.89
CA ASP A 15 -8.02 -1.78 48.56
C ASP A 15 -9.20 -1.46 47.61
N GLY A 16 -9.31 -2.30 46.57
CA GLY A 16 -10.40 -2.37 45.60
C GLY A 16 -10.27 -3.58 44.69
N GLU A 17 -10.48 -4.75 45.27
CA GLU A 17 -10.60 -6.09 44.67
C GLU A 17 -11.63 -6.13 43.52
N LEU A 18 -11.36 -6.90 42.45
CA LEU A 18 -12.22 -7.95 41.87
C LEU A 18 -11.75 -8.43 40.46
N LYS A 19 -11.24 -9.68 40.44
CA LYS A 19 -11.66 -10.80 39.56
C LYS A 19 -11.10 -10.98 38.11
N LEU A 20 -10.02 -11.76 38.02
CA LEU A 20 -9.79 -13.00 37.22
C LEU A 20 -10.25 -13.12 35.73
N GLU A 21 -9.26 -13.18 34.81
CA GLU A 21 -8.97 -14.08 33.64
C GLU A 21 -10.11 -14.91 32.97
N PRO A 22 -10.07 -15.21 31.62
CA PRO A 22 -8.94 -15.96 31.04
C PRO A 22 -8.48 -15.66 29.59
N SER A 23 -7.18 -15.91 29.44
CA SER A 23 -6.38 -16.11 28.24
C SER A 23 -6.94 -17.13 27.21
N SER A 24 -6.72 -16.84 25.93
CA SER A 24 -7.16 -17.62 24.74
C SER A 24 -6.54 -19.04 24.65
N PRO A 25 -7.28 -20.08 24.18
CA PRO A 25 -6.71 -21.41 23.98
C PRO A 25 -5.93 -21.52 22.66
N THR A 26 -4.72 -22.08 22.76
CA THR A 26 -3.92 -22.61 21.64
C THR A 26 -4.28 -24.08 21.45
N GLU A 27 -5.00 -24.44 20.38
CA GLU A 27 -5.33 -25.84 20.06
C GLU A 27 -4.38 -26.39 18.98
N ARG A 28 -3.60 -27.42 19.37
CA ARG A 28 -2.77 -28.24 18.49
C ARG A 28 -3.64 -29.30 17.81
N PHE A 29 -3.66 -29.36 16.49
CA PHE A 29 -4.25 -30.48 15.75
C PHE A 29 -3.31 -31.70 15.75
N PRO A 30 -3.76 -32.90 16.16
CA PRO A 30 -3.03 -34.13 15.86
C PRO A 30 -3.42 -34.64 14.47
N PHE A 31 -2.42 -34.79 13.59
CA PHE A 31 -2.54 -35.54 12.34
C PHE A 31 -2.71 -37.03 12.65
N SER A 32 -3.89 -37.60 12.35
CA SER A 32 -4.07 -39.05 12.33
C SER A 32 -3.76 -39.60 10.94
N ARG A 33 -2.68 -40.36 10.86
CA ARG A 33 -2.34 -41.26 9.75
C ARG A 33 -3.31 -42.45 9.75
N CYS A 34 -3.90 -42.77 8.60
CA CYS A 34 -4.44 -44.11 8.36
C CYS A 34 -3.65 -44.75 7.21
N SER A 35 -3.00 -45.87 7.54
CA SER A 35 -2.44 -46.80 6.56
C SER A 35 -3.29 -48.07 6.56
N SER A 36 -3.49 -48.59 5.35
CA SER A 36 -3.67 -50.01 5.00
C SER A 36 -5.09 -50.56 4.73
N THR A 37 -5.19 -51.04 3.48
CA THR A 37 -5.82 -52.30 3.00
C THR A 37 -7.33 -52.46 3.01
N GLY A 38 -7.90 -52.28 1.81
CA GLY A 38 -8.80 -53.25 1.18
C GLY A 38 -10.16 -53.50 1.80
N SER A 39 -11.20 -52.86 1.27
CA SER A 39 -12.50 -53.52 1.10
C SER A 39 -13.28 -52.83 -0.03
N ILE A 40 -13.77 -53.64 -0.95
CA ILE A 40 -14.66 -53.23 -2.05
C ILE A 40 -16.05 -52.95 -1.43
N HIS A 41 -16.83 -52.08 -2.05
CA HIS A 41 -18.24 -51.76 -1.78
C HIS A 41 -18.60 -51.20 -0.38
N THR A 42 -18.58 -49.87 -0.25
CA THR A 42 -19.38 -49.16 0.76
C THR A 42 -20.00 -47.89 0.16
N LEU A 43 -21.33 -47.91 0.08
CA LEU A 43 -22.15 -46.71 -0.02
C LEU A 43 -21.85 -45.80 1.18
N SER A 44 -21.88 -44.50 0.91
CA SER A 44 -21.59 -43.41 1.83
C SER A 44 -22.31 -43.54 3.17
N SER A 45 -21.54 -43.58 4.26
CA SER A 45 -21.97 -43.37 5.65
C SER A 45 -21.20 -42.16 6.19
N SER A 46 -21.86 -41.02 6.38
CA SER A 46 -22.45 -40.51 7.63
C SER A 46 -21.45 -40.12 8.73
N ALA A 47 -21.42 -38.83 9.06
CA ALA A 47 -21.26 -38.35 10.43
C ALA A 47 -22.32 -37.27 10.69
N HIS A 48 -23.11 -37.53 11.72
CA HIS A 48 -24.37 -36.85 12.03
C HIS A 48 -24.11 -35.51 12.72
N ASN A 49 -24.66 -34.42 12.17
CA ASN A 49 -25.14 -33.30 12.97
C ASN A 49 -26.52 -32.89 12.45
N THR A 50 -27.52 -33.13 13.31
CA THR A 50 -28.88 -32.58 13.30
C THR A 50 -29.56 -32.35 11.94
N GLY A 51 -30.34 -33.35 11.54
CA GLY A 51 -31.74 -33.16 11.13
C GLY A 51 -32.02 -32.24 9.95
N VAL A 52 -31.67 -32.66 8.74
CA VAL A 52 -32.44 -32.40 7.51
C VAL A 52 -31.88 -33.30 6.39
N THR A 53 -32.28 -34.57 6.35
CA THR A 53 -32.33 -35.30 5.08
C THR A 53 -33.48 -34.69 4.28
N PHE A 54 -33.22 -33.53 3.68
CA PHE A 54 -34.06 -33.02 2.60
C PHE A 54 -33.81 -33.93 1.41
N ASP A 55 -34.69 -34.92 1.24
CA ASP A 55 -34.62 -35.92 0.20
C ASP A 55 -34.35 -35.25 -1.15
N ILE A 56 -33.17 -35.49 -1.72
CA ILE A 56 -32.84 -35.04 -3.08
C ILE A 56 -33.88 -35.55 -4.10
N ASN A 57 -34.54 -36.67 -3.77
CA ASN A 57 -35.67 -37.21 -4.53
C ASN A 57 -36.94 -36.33 -4.44
N TYR A 58 -37.21 -35.70 -3.29
CA TYR A 58 -38.34 -34.76 -3.11
C TYR A 58 -38.10 -33.44 -3.83
N CYS A 59 -36.86 -32.94 -3.85
CA CYS A 59 -36.51 -31.75 -4.62
C CYS A 59 -36.70 -31.95 -6.12
N LEU A 60 -36.52 -33.16 -6.65
CA LEU A 60 -36.72 -33.46 -8.07
C LEU A 60 -38.19 -33.67 -8.45
N SER A 61 -39.04 -34.09 -7.51
CA SER A 61 -40.49 -34.26 -7.74
C SER A 61 -41.28 -32.96 -7.68
N VAL A 62 -40.83 -31.96 -6.90
CA VAL A 62 -41.53 -30.67 -6.75
C VAL A 62 -41.46 -29.79 -8.02
N PHE A 63 -40.56 -30.06 -8.97
CA PHE A 63 -40.46 -29.30 -10.25
C PHE A 63 -41.07 -30.03 -11.46
N LYS A 64 -41.95 -31.02 -11.25
CA LYS A 64 -42.49 -31.87 -12.33
C LYS A 64 -43.93 -31.57 -12.74
N ASP A 65 -44.58 -30.60 -12.12
CA ASP A 65 -45.97 -30.24 -12.41
C ASP A 65 -46.05 -28.78 -12.88
N ASP A 66 -45.67 -28.54 -14.12
CA ASP A 66 -46.08 -27.36 -14.92
C ASP A 66 -46.27 -27.87 -16.36
N GLU A 67 -47.37 -28.58 -16.56
CA GLU A 67 -48.00 -28.80 -17.86
C GLU A 67 -48.55 -27.45 -18.35
N ASP A 68 -47.93 -26.85 -19.38
CA ASP A 68 -48.55 -25.79 -20.17
C ASP A 68 -48.50 -26.15 -21.66
N SER A 69 -49.63 -25.86 -22.29
CA SER A 69 -50.08 -26.30 -23.60
C SER A 69 -49.45 -25.51 -24.74
N ASP A 70 -49.34 -26.16 -25.90
CA ASP A 70 -49.22 -25.59 -27.26
C ASP A 70 -48.04 -24.66 -27.62
N GLY A 71 -47.04 -25.25 -28.29
CA GLY A 71 -46.08 -24.50 -29.10
C GLY A 71 -45.24 -25.42 -30.00
N LYS A 72 -45.65 -25.56 -31.27
CA LYS A 72 -44.93 -26.34 -32.29
C LYS A 72 -43.48 -25.89 -32.45
N GLY A 73 -42.57 -26.73 -31.96
CA GLY A 73 -41.14 -26.64 -32.15
C GLY A 73 -40.50 -27.39 -31.00
N SER A 74 -40.07 -28.64 -31.25
CA SER A 74 -39.57 -29.58 -30.22
C SER A 74 -38.85 -28.83 -29.07
N PRO A 75 -39.47 -28.72 -27.89
CA PRO A 75 -38.88 -27.96 -26.81
C PRO A 75 -37.76 -28.82 -26.28
N ARG A 76 -36.51 -28.38 -26.50
CA ARG A 76 -35.37 -28.84 -25.71
C ARG A 76 -35.83 -28.96 -24.27
N SER A 77 -35.79 -30.18 -23.72
CA SER A 77 -36.42 -30.51 -22.43
C SER A 77 -36.03 -29.45 -21.40
N TYR A 78 -36.92 -29.06 -20.48
CA TYR A 78 -36.57 -28.10 -19.41
C TYR A 78 -35.22 -28.43 -18.71
N LYS A 79 -34.91 -29.73 -18.59
CA LYS A 79 -33.61 -30.23 -18.11
C LYS A 79 -32.43 -29.83 -19.00
N GLU A 80 -32.60 -29.82 -20.31
CA GLU A 80 -31.61 -29.38 -21.30
C GLU A 80 -31.36 -27.86 -21.20
N ARG A 81 -32.42 -27.05 -21.14
CA ARG A 81 -32.33 -25.59 -20.93
C ARG A 81 -31.55 -25.24 -19.66
N ARG A 82 -31.80 -25.97 -18.57
CA ARG A 82 -31.08 -25.78 -17.30
C ARG A 82 -29.59 -26.14 -17.42
N ARG A 83 -29.25 -27.22 -18.13
CA ARG A 83 -27.85 -27.59 -18.39
C ARG A 83 -27.14 -26.54 -19.23
N GLU A 84 -27.79 -26.02 -20.27
CA GLU A 84 -27.22 -24.97 -21.13
C GLU A 84 -26.93 -23.69 -20.35
N ALA A 85 -27.87 -23.22 -19.53
CA ALA A 85 -27.66 -22.05 -18.68
C ALA A 85 -26.47 -22.24 -17.72
N HIS A 86 -26.35 -23.43 -17.11
CA HIS A 86 -25.22 -23.77 -16.26
C HIS A 86 -23.88 -23.75 -17.02
N THR A 87 -23.84 -24.36 -18.21
CA THR A 87 -22.64 -24.36 -19.07
C THR A 87 -22.25 -22.95 -19.52
N GLN A 88 -23.22 -22.10 -19.87
CA GLN A 88 -22.98 -20.71 -20.25
C GLN A 88 -22.40 -19.90 -19.08
N ALA A 89 -22.95 -20.06 -17.88
CA ALA A 89 -22.43 -19.41 -16.68
C ALA A 89 -20.99 -19.85 -16.35
N GLU A 90 -20.70 -21.15 -16.47
CA GLU A 90 -19.35 -21.71 -16.31
C GLU A 90 -18.37 -21.12 -17.33
N GLN A 91 -18.76 -21.06 -18.60
CA GLN A 91 -17.93 -20.50 -19.66
C GLN A 91 -17.62 -19.02 -19.40
N LYS A 92 -18.63 -18.22 -19.04
CA LYS A 92 -18.45 -16.82 -18.66
C LYS A 92 -17.47 -16.66 -17.49
N ARG A 93 -17.52 -17.54 -16.48
CA ARG A 93 -16.53 -17.51 -15.38
C ARG A 93 -15.12 -17.80 -15.90
N ARG A 94 -14.96 -18.81 -16.76
CA ARG A 94 -13.66 -19.18 -17.35
C ARG A 94 -13.07 -18.05 -18.18
N ASP A 95 -13.88 -17.39 -18.99
CA ASP A 95 -13.44 -16.28 -19.84
C ASP A 95 -13.01 -15.07 -19.00
N ALA A 96 -13.74 -14.77 -17.92
CA ALA A 96 -13.35 -13.73 -16.97
C ALA A 96 -12.00 -14.04 -16.30
N ILE A 97 -11.78 -15.28 -15.87
CA ILE A 97 -10.48 -15.72 -15.32
C ILE A 97 -9.39 -15.59 -16.36
N LYS A 98 -9.64 -16.04 -17.60
CA LYS A 98 -8.65 -15.95 -18.68
C LYS A 98 -8.25 -14.50 -18.94
N LYS A 99 -9.21 -13.58 -19.03
CA LYS A 99 -8.96 -12.15 -19.17
C LYS A 99 -8.13 -11.58 -18.02
N GLY A 100 -8.38 -12.04 -16.79
CA GLY A 100 -7.58 -11.70 -15.62
C GLY A 100 -6.11 -12.12 -15.77
N TYR A 101 -5.85 -13.34 -16.27
CA TYR A 101 -4.48 -13.81 -16.54
C TYR A 101 -3.79 -13.04 -17.67
N ASP A 102 -4.53 -12.67 -18.72
CA ASP A 102 -3.97 -11.87 -19.82
C ASP A 102 -3.55 -10.49 -19.29
N SER A 103 -4.44 -9.82 -18.53
CA SER A 103 -4.14 -8.52 -17.90
C SER A 103 -2.97 -8.60 -16.90
N LEU A 104 -2.87 -9.71 -16.17
CA LEU A 104 -1.80 -9.92 -15.20
C LEU A 104 -0.43 -10.05 -15.87
N GLN A 105 -0.37 -10.72 -17.03
CA GLN A 105 0.87 -10.82 -17.81
C GLN A 105 1.31 -9.45 -18.34
N ASP A 106 0.37 -8.59 -18.71
CA ASP A 106 0.66 -7.23 -19.15
C ASP A 106 1.17 -6.33 -18.02
N LEU A 107 0.74 -6.54 -16.78
CA LEU A 107 1.17 -5.72 -15.63
C LEU A 107 2.51 -6.16 -15.02
N VAL A 108 2.90 -7.42 -15.22
CA VAL A 108 4.09 -8.02 -14.61
C VAL A 108 5.23 -8.03 -15.62
N PRO A 109 6.26 -7.18 -15.48
CA PRO A 109 7.31 -7.03 -16.50
C PRO A 109 8.07 -8.33 -16.80
N THR A 110 8.24 -9.18 -15.80
CA THR A 110 8.91 -10.48 -15.93
C THR A 110 8.07 -11.52 -16.67
N CYS A 111 6.76 -11.27 -16.85
CA CYS A 111 5.87 -12.09 -17.68
C CYS A 111 5.84 -11.61 -19.14
N GLN A 112 6.17 -10.35 -19.40
CA GLN A 112 6.18 -9.78 -20.75
C GLN A 112 7.38 -10.21 -21.58
N GLN A 113 8.48 -10.59 -20.94
CA GLN A 113 9.68 -11.12 -21.62
C GLN A 113 9.31 -12.48 -22.23
N PRO A 114 9.08 -12.57 -23.55
CA PRO A 114 8.88 -13.85 -24.17
C PRO A 114 10.27 -14.44 -24.32
N ASP A 115 10.57 -15.49 -23.55
CA ASP A 115 11.63 -16.40 -23.95
C ASP A 115 11.38 -16.71 -25.42
N SER A 116 12.40 -16.50 -26.27
CA SER A 116 12.32 -16.48 -27.75
C SER A 116 11.82 -17.78 -28.41
N SER A 117 11.27 -18.69 -27.62
CA SER A 117 10.68 -19.98 -27.96
C SER A 117 9.18 -19.92 -28.29
N GLY A 118 8.52 -18.77 -28.12
CA GLY A 118 7.08 -18.61 -28.43
C GLY A 118 6.15 -19.42 -27.54
N TYR A 119 6.67 -20.00 -26.44
CA TYR A 119 5.87 -20.75 -25.47
C TYR A 119 5.15 -19.80 -24.50
N LYS A 120 3.84 -20.03 -24.32
CA LYS A 120 3.05 -19.31 -23.32
C LYS A 120 3.48 -19.73 -21.92
N LEU A 121 3.77 -18.75 -21.06
CA LEU A 121 4.11 -18.99 -19.65
C LEU A 121 3.01 -19.82 -18.95
N SER A 122 3.42 -20.74 -18.09
CA SER A 122 2.46 -21.57 -17.33
C SER A 122 1.66 -20.70 -16.35
N LYS A 123 0.41 -21.09 -16.06
CA LYS A 123 -0.43 -20.37 -15.09
C LYS A 123 0.24 -20.25 -13.72
N ALA A 124 0.89 -21.32 -13.26
CA ALA A 124 1.62 -21.32 -12.01
C ALA A 124 2.80 -20.33 -12.03
N THR A 125 3.55 -20.29 -13.14
CA THR A 125 4.66 -19.36 -13.32
C THR A 125 4.19 -17.90 -13.33
N VAL A 126 3.10 -17.60 -14.03
CA VAL A 126 2.53 -16.24 -14.06
C VAL A 126 2.14 -15.80 -12.64
N LEU A 127 1.47 -16.66 -11.87
CA LEU A 127 1.12 -16.36 -10.49
C LEU A 127 2.37 -16.13 -9.62
N GLN A 128 3.38 -16.98 -9.73
CA GLN A 128 4.61 -16.84 -8.95
C GLN A 128 5.33 -15.53 -9.27
N LYS A 129 5.56 -15.24 -10.56
CA LYS A 129 6.17 -13.98 -11.02
C LYS A 129 5.38 -12.75 -10.54
N SER A 130 4.05 -12.87 -10.45
CA SER A 130 3.18 -11.80 -9.94
C SER A 130 3.36 -11.57 -8.45
N ILE A 131 3.47 -12.63 -7.65
CA ILE A 131 3.74 -12.55 -6.21
C ILE A 131 5.09 -11.85 -5.98
N ASP A 132 6.12 -12.28 -6.70
CA ASP A 132 7.46 -11.70 -6.60
C ASP A 132 7.45 -10.21 -6.96
N TYR A 133 6.69 -9.83 -7.99
CA TYR A 133 6.55 -8.44 -8.41
C TYR A 133 5.81 -7.58 -7.37
N ILE A 134 4.75 -8.10 -6.74
CA ILE A 134 4.08 -7.41 -5.64
C ILE A 134 5.05 -7.17 -4.47
N GLN A 135 5.82 -8.20 -4.09
CA GLN A 135 6.83 -8.07 -3.03
C GLN A 135 7.88 -7.00 -3.37
N TYR A 136 8.36 -7.00 -4.61
CA TYR A 136 9.27 -5.97 -5.12
C TYR A 136 8.65 -4.57 -5.01
N LEU A 137 7.41 -4.38 -5.44
CA LEU A 137 6.72 -3.08 -5.38
C LEU A 137 6.55 -2.60 -3.93
N LEU A 138 6.24 -3.50 -3.01
CA LEU A 138 6.13 -3.18 -1.58
C LEU A 138 7.48 -2.72 -1.01
N GLN A 139 8.56 -3.43 -1.34
CA GLN A 139 9.91 -3.05 -0.90
C GLN A 139 10.35 -1.71 -1.51
N LYS A 140 10.08 -1.50 -2.79
CA LYS A 140 10.36 -0.24 -3.49
C LYS A 140 9.60 0.93 -2.85
N LYS A 141 8.30 0.77 -2.62
CA LYS A 141 7.46 1.78 -1.96
C LYS A 141 7.99 2.12 -0.56
N LYS A 142 8.37 1.10 0.22
CA LYS A 142 8.94 1.30 1.57
C LYS A 142 10.23 2.11 1.51
N LYS A 143 11.14 1.76 0.59
CA LYS A 143 12.41 2.48 0.41
C LYS A 143 12.20 3.95 0.03
N GLU A 144 11.33 4.21 -0.95
CA GLU A 144 11.00 5.58 -1.38
C GLU A 144 10.37 6.40 -0.24
N GLU A 145 9.53 5.76 0.59
CA GLU A 145 8.94 6.41 1.76
C GLU A 145 9.98 6.76 2.84
N GLU A 146 10.94 5.87 3.09
CA GLU A 146 12.07 6.11 4.01
C GLU A 146 12.94 7.28 3.53
N GLU A 147 13.29 7.31 2.25
CA GLU A 147 14.05 8.41 1.64
C GLU A 147 13.27 9.74 1.72
N ARG A 148 11.98 9.72 1.40
CA ARG A 148 11.10 10.89 1.53
C ARG A 148 11.06 11.40 2.97
N ASN A 149 10.99 10.51 3.95
CA ASN A 149 10.98 10.88 5.37
C ASN A 149 12.34 11.43 5.82
N ALA A 150 13.45 10.88 5.35
CA ALA A 150 14.79 11.40 5.62
C ALA A 150 14.94 12.83 5.09
N LEU A 151 14.59 13.06 3.82
CA LEU A 151 14.64 14.40 3.21
C LEU A 151 13.75 15.41 3.94
N ARG A 152 12.57 15.01 4.43
CA ARG A 152 11.72 15.88 5.25
C ARG A 152 12.39 16.28 6.57
N LYS A 153 13.09 15.35 7.23
CA LYS A 153 13.86 15.65 8.45
C LYS A 153 14.99 16.62 8.15
N ASP A 154 15.70 16.43 7.03
CA ASP A 154 16.79 17.32 6.61
C ASP A 154 16.28 18.74 6.34
N VAL A 155 15.14 18.89 5.64
CA VAL A 155 14.51 20.20 5.41
C VAL A 155 14.15 20.89 6.74
N ILE A 156 13.60 20.15 7.70
CA ILE A 156 13.26 20.71 9.01
C ILE A 156 14.54 21.15 9.75
N ALA A 157 15.58 20.31 9.77
CA ALA A 157 16.85 20.64 10.41
C ALA A 157 17.49 21.88 9.78
N LEU A 158 17.50 21.97 8.46
CA LEU A 158 18.01 23.14 7.72
C LEU A 158 17.22 24.40 8.05
N ARG A 159 15.88 24.32 8.15
CA ARG A 159 15.05 25.47 8.55
C ARG A 159 15.34 25.94 9.97
N ILE A 160 15.55 25.01 10.91
CA ILE A 160 15.94 25.35 12.29
C ILE A 160 17.29 26.06 12.30
N MET A 161 18.28 25.53 11.58
CA MET A 161 19.60 26.16 11.46
C MET A 161 19.51 27.55 10.83
N GLN A 162 18.74 27.70 9.76
CA GLN A 162 18.50 29.00 9.12
C GLN A 162 17.93 30.01 10.11
N ALA A 163 16.85 29.65 10.83
CA ALA A 163 16.23 30.54 11.82
C ALA A 163 17.21 30.92 12.95
N ASN A 164 18.05 29.98 13.39
CA ASN A 164 19.09 30.26 14.38
C ASN A 164 20.13 31.28 13.87
N TYR A 165 20.64 31.09 12.65
CA TYR A 165 21.58 32.04 12.05
C TYR A 165 20.97 33.42 11.83
N GLU A 166 19.72 33.49 11.36
CA GLU A 166 19.00 34.77 11.20
C GLU A 166 18.88 35.52 12.52
N GLN A 167 18.64 34.81 13.63
CA GLN A 167 18.57 35.41 14.96
C GLN A 167 19.92 36.00 15.40
N ILE A 168 21.02 35.28 15.17
CA ILE A 168 22.38 35.75 15.48
C ILE A 168 22.73 37.00 14.65
N VAL A 169 22.41 36.99 13.35
CA VAL A 169 22.65 38.13 12.46
C VAL A 169 21.88 39.36 12.93
N LYS A 170 20.58 39.22 13.26
CA LYS A 170 19.76 40.32 13.81
C LYS A 170 20.32 40.86 15.12
N ALA A 171 20.81 40.00 16.01
CA ALA A 171 21.39 40.42 17.28
C ALA A 171 22.68 41.25 17.09
N HIS A 172 23.56 40.87 16.17
CA HIS A 172 24.76 41.66 15.84
C HIS A 172 24.44 42.97 15.13
N GLN A 173 23.42 42.99 14.25
CA GLN A 173 23.02 44.20 13.52
C GLN A 173 22.45 45.29 14.45
N ASN A 174 21.90 44.90 15.61
CA ASN A 174 21.37 45.80 16.62
C ASN A 174 22.43 46.33 17.61
N GLN A 175 23.71 45.96 17.48
CA GLN A 175 24.79 46.55 18.28
C GLN A 175 25.36 47.82 17.59
N PRO A 176 25.29 49.01 18.22
CA PRO A 176 25.88 50.22 17.68
C PRO A 176 27.42 50.15 17.82
N GLY A 177 28.12 49.94 16.70
CA GLY A 177 29.61 50.01 16.64
C GLY A 177 30.33 49.01 15.73
N GLN A 178 29.65 48.05 15.07
CA GLN A 178 30.32 46.99 14.28
C GLN A 178 30.43 47.23 12.76
N ALA A 179 30.23 48.46 12.27
CA ALA A 179 30.26 48.74 10.82
C ALA A 179 31.59 48.38 10.15
N ASP A 180 32.71 48.41 10.87
CA ASP A 180 34.06 48.24 10.32
C ASP A 180 34.51 46.78 10.11
N MET A 181 33.73 45.78 10.54
CA MET A 181 34.04 44.36 10.34
C MET A 181 33.11 43.65 9.33
N CYS A 182 32.24 44.38 8.63
CA CYS A 182 31.32 43.78 7.68
C CYS A 182 32.02 43.41 6.36
N ILE A 183 32.04 42.11 6.05
CA ILE A 183 32.56 41.60 4.78
C ILE A 183 31.60 42.06 3.67
N SER A 184 32.12 42.54 2.54
CA SER A 184 31.30 42.96 1.39
C SER A 184 30.45 41.79 0.86
N ASP A 185 29.19 42.08 0.51
CA ASP A 185 28.26 41.09 -0.01
C ASP A 185 28.75 40.45 -1.32
N GLU A 186 29.58 41.17 -2.09
CA GLU A 186 30.25 40.64 -3.27
C GLU A 186 31.19 39.48 -2.91
N ALA A 187 32.01 39.66 -1.86
CA ALA A 187 32.92 38.62 -1.40
C ALA A 187 32.17 37.41 -0.81
N LYS A 188 31.04 37.64 -0.12
CA LYS A 188 30.16 36.57 0.37
C LYS A 188 29.55 35.78 -0.80
N SER A 189 29.04 36.48 -1.82
CA SER A 189 28.47 35.89 -3.02
C SER A 189 29.48 35.02 -3.77
N GLN A 190 30.72 35.51 -3.91
CA GLN A 190 31.81 34.78 -4.55
C GLN A 190 32.12 33.46 -3.83
N VAL A 191 32.17 33.46 -2.50
CA VAL A 191 32.42 32.25 -1.69
C VAL A 191 31.29 31.24 -1.86
N VAL A 192 30.04 31.68 -1.81
CA VAL A 192 28.87 30.81 -1.97
C VAL A 192 28.85 30.19 -3.39
N CYS A 193 29.11 30.99 -4.43
CA CYS A 193 29.21 30.47 -5.80
C CYS A 193 30.31 29.42 -5.94
N ASN A 194 31.48 29.68 -5.35
CA ASN A 194 32.60 28.75 -5.38
C ASN A 194 32.27 27.42 -4.66
N ILE A 195 31.52 27.48 -3.56
CA ILE A 195 31.10 26.28 -2.83
C ILE A 195 30.08 25.48 -3.64
N MET A 196 29.07 26.13 -4.23
CA MET A 196 28.04 25.47 -5.03
C MET A 196 28.62 24.82 -6.29
N HIS A 197 29.55 25.50 -6.96
CA HIS A 197 30.26 24.95 -8.11
C HIS A 197 31.13 23.76 -7.72
N LYS A 198 31.91 23.85 -6.63
CA LYS A 198 32.84 22.79 -6.23
C LYS A 198 32.15 21.56 -5.64
N LYS A 199 31.09 21.73 -4.84
CA LYS A 199 30.42 20.61 -4.16
C LYS A 199 29.29 19.99 -4.98
N ASN A 200 28.51 20.82 -5.66
CA ASN A 200 27.29 20.36 -6.32
C ASN A 200 27.38 20.44 -7.84
N LYS A 201 28.51 20.93 -8.40
CA LYS A 201 28.69 21.12 -9.84
C LYS A 201 27.63 22.05 -10.44
N ILE A 202 27.04 22.91 -9.61
CA ILE A 202 26.01 23.88 -9.99
C ILE A 202 26.71 25.15 -10.46
N ASP A 203 26.41 25.57 -11.69
CA ASP A 203 26.88 26.86 -12.20
C ASP A 203 25.92 27.98 -11.77
N CYS A 204 26.39 28.81 -10.84
CA CYS A 204 25.58 29.90 -10.30
C CYS A 204 25.23 30.96 -11.35
N LYS A 205 26.02 31.13 -12.43
CA LYS A 205 25.64 32.04 -13.53
C LYS A 205 24.44 31.51 -14.29
N ALA A 206 24.43 30.21 -14.62
CA ALA A 206 23.31 29.58 -15.32
C ALA A 206 22.03 29.57 -14.46
N VAL A 207 22.15 29.34 -13.15
CA VAL A 207 21.00 29.35 -12.23
C VAL A 207 20.39 30.75 -12.08
N LEU A 208 21.21 31.80 -12.03
CA LEU A 208 20.72 33.19 -11.94
C LEU A 208 20.05 33.65 -13.24
N GLU A 209 20.56 33.22 -14.40
CA GLU A 209 19.91 33.46 -15.69
C GLU A 209 18.54 32.76 -15.77
N ASP A 210 18.45 31.48 -15.38
CA ASP A 210 17.18 30.73 -15.33
C ASP A 210 16.19 31.32 -14.31
N MET A 211 16.66 31.81 -13.15
CA MET A 211 15.78 32.44 -12.16
C MET A 211 15.23 33.79 -12.61
N SER A 212 15.94 34.52 -13.47
CA SER A 212 15.46 35.77 -14.07
C SER A 212 14.26 35.55 -15.01
N VAL A 213 14.11 34.33 -15.54
CA VAL A 213 12.96 33.91 -16.34
C VAL A 213 11.72 33.63 -15.46
N TYR A 214 11.93 33.22 -14.21
CA TYR A 214 10.87 32.87 -13.26
C TYR A 214 10.37 34.03 -12.39
N PHE A 215 11.13 35.12 -12.29
CA PHE A 215 10.71 36.39 -11.66
C PHE A 215 10.50 37.47 -12.73
N PRO A 216 9.32 37.56 -13.36
CA PRO A 216 9.03 38.68 -14.25
C PRO A 216 9.06 39.99 -13.46
N LYS A 217 9.69 41.01 -14.04
CA LYS A 217 9.72 42.38 -13.50
C LYS A 217 8.29 42.81 -13.12
N PRO A 218 8.08 43.49 -11.98
CA PRO A 218 6.76 43.96 -11.59
C PRO A 218 6.19 44.83 -12.71
N LEU A 219 5.04 44.39 -13.26
CA LEU A 219 4.26 45.17 -14.21
C LEU A 219 3.93 46.51 -13.56
N GLU A 220 4.54 47.60 -14.04
CA GLU A 220 4.04 48.94 -13.78
C GLU A 220 2.64 49.04 -14.38
N LEU A 221 1.62 48.95 -13.53
CA LEU A 221 0.27 49.31 -13.90
C LEU A 221 0.22 50.83 -14.06
N PRO A 222 -0.32 51.37 -15.16
CA PRO A 222 -0.46 52.80 -15.33
C PRO A 222 -1.36 53.33 -14.22
N VAL A 223 -0.85 54.32 -13.49
CA VAL A 223 -1.61 55.10 -12.52
C VAL A 223 -2.77 55.72 -13.28
N PHE A 224 -3.99 55.22 -13.06
CA PHE A 224 -5.19 55.89 -13.55
C PHE A 224 -5.36 57.18 -12.74
N GLN A 225 -5.01 58.29 -13.38
CA GLN A 225 -5.35 59.62 -12.91
C GLN A 225 -6.85 59.84 -13.16
N PHE A 226 -7.64 59.90 -12.09
CA PHE A 226 -8.91 60.61 -12.06
C PHE A 226 -8.95 61.48 -10.81
#